data_AF-A0A5A7QQ00-F1
#
_entry.id   AF-A0A5A7QQ00-F1
#
_cell.length_a   1.000
_cell.length_b   1.000
_cell.length_c   1.000
_cell.angle_alpha   90.00
_cell.angle_beta   90.00
_cell.angle_gamma   90.00
#
_symmetry.space_group_name_H-M   'P 1'
#
loop_
_entity.id
_entity.type
_entity.pdbx_description
1 polymer ?
#
loop_
_entity_poly.entity_id
_entity_poly.type
_entity_poly.pdbx_seq_one_letter_code
_entity_poly.pdbx_strand_id
1 'polypeptide(L)'
;MDHQPQEIRGRGKNKRKWNNEEDAKLVDALLDMVNLGTYKAENGFKPGYLNFVEDKLRVSLPNSGFKAKPHIESRIKTLKRDFNIVYDMLNGPNTSGFGMDPIKKCIVAEKAVWDSYLQ
;
A
#
# COMPACT_ATOMS: atom_id res chain seq x y z
N MET A 1 -27.14 17.54 -34.78
CA MET A 1 -26.51 18.42 -33.78
C MET A 1 -26.21 17.56 -32.57
N ASP A 2 -25.00 17.03 -32.51
CA ASP A 2 -24.55 16.11 -31.47
C ASP A 2 -24.36 16.88 -30.16
N HIS A 3 -25.12 16.50 -29.13
CA HIS A 3 -24.81 16.89 -27.75
C HIS A 3 -23.81 15.89 -27.18
N GLN A 4 -22.53 16.25 -27.24
CA GLN A 4 -21.47 15.56 -26.51
C GLN A 4 -21.58 15.94 -25.02
N PRO A 5 -21.68 14.98 -24.08
CA PRO A 5 -21.71 15.29 -22.66
C PRO A 5 -20.35 15.87 -22.24
N GLN A 6 -20.36 17.07 -21.67
CA GLN A 6 -19.18 17.63 -21.04
C GLN A 6 -18.86 16.82 -19.79
N GLU A 7 -17.71 16.15 -19.78
CA GLU A 7 -17.20 15.49 -18.59
C GLU A 7 -16.81 16.51 -17.52
N ILE A 8 -17.58 16.51 -16.42
CA ILE A 8 -17.32 17.35 -15.25
C ILE A 8 -16.11 16.78 -14.48
N ARG A 9 -14.92 17.34 -14.75
CA ARG A 9 -13.66 16.98 -14.08
C ARG A 9 -13.66 17.41 -12.60
N GLY A 10 -13.98 16.49 -11.70
CA GLY A 10 -13.92 16.69 -10.25
C GLY A 10 -12.68 16.06 -9.60
N ARG A 11 -12.09 16.76 -8.61
CA ARG A 11 -10.97 16.26 -7.79
C ARG A 11 -11.43 15.00 -7.02
N GLY A 12 -10.92 13.83 -7.39
CA GLY A 12 -11.19 12.55 -6.72
C GLY A 12 -12.05 11.54 -7.49
N LYS A 13 -12.63 11.90 -8.64
CA LYS A 13 -13.48 10.97 -9.43
C LYS A 13 -12.69 9.93 -10.24
N ASN A 14 -11.40 10.19 -10.50
CA ASN A 14 -10.51 9.29 -11.25
C ASN A 14 -9.46 8.60 -10.36
N LYS A 15 -9.77 8.33 -9.08
CA LYS A 15 -8.87 7.55 -8.23
C LYS A 15 -8.95 6.09 -8.65
N ARG A 16 -8.00 5.65 -9.47
CA ARG A 16 -7.79 4.23 -9.74
C ARG A 16 -7.63 3.48 -8.42
N LYS A 17 -8.48 2.48 -8.20
CA LYS A 17 -8.37 1.58 -7.05
C LYS A 17 -7.33 0.51 -7.35
N TRP A 18 -6.45 0.26 -6.39
CA TRP A 18 -5.58 -0.91 -6.41
C TRP A 18 -6.37 -2.12 -5.92
N ASN A 19 -6.13 -3.28 -6.53
CA ASN A 19 -6.67 -4.55 -6.05
C ASN A 19 -5.58 -5.38 -5.35
N ASN A 20 -5.99 -6.49 -4.73
CA ASN A 20 -5.08 -7.34 -3.94
C ASN A 20 -3.94 -7.94 -4.76
N GLU A 21 -4.16 -8.26 -6.03
CA GLU A 21 -3.12 -8.78 -6.92
C GLU A 21 -2.10 -7.70 -7.27
N GLU A 22 -2.57 -6.49 -7.58
CA GLU A 22 -1.71 -5.34 -7.85
C GLU A 22 -0.86 -4.99 -6.62
N ASP A 23 -1.44 -5.04 -5.41
CA ASP A 23 -0.70 -4.86 -4.16
C ASP A 23 0.32 -5.96 -3.92
N ALA A 24 -0.03 -7.23 -4.16
CA ALA A 24 0.90 -8.34 -4.02
C ALA A 24 2.12 -8.14 -4.94
N LYS A 25 1.90 -7.77 -6.20
CA LYS A 25 2.99 -7.48 -7.15
C LYS A 25 3.83 -6.26 -6.75
N LEU A 26 3.21 -5.25 -6.14
CA LEU A 26 3.95 -4.11 -5.59
C LEU A 26 4.86 -4.53 -4.44
N VAL A 27 4.36 -5.36 -3.52
CA VAL A 27 5.15 -5.89 -2.40
C VAL A 27 6.27 -6.80 -2.91
N ASP A 28 6.00 -7.69 -3.87
CA ASP A 28 7.01 -8.55 -4.51
C ASP A 28 8.13 -7.70 -5.14
N ALA A 29 7.77 -6.65 -5.89
CA ALA A 29 8.75 -5.76 -6.51
C ALA A 29 9.64 -5.02 -5.49
N LEU A 30 9.07 -4.63 -4.34
CA LEU A 30 9.82 -4.01 -3.25
C LEU A 30 10.75 -5.02 -2.55
N LEU A 31 10.30 -6.26 -2.36
CA LEU A 31 11.10 -7.33 -1.77
C LEU A 31 12.27 -7.71 -2.69
N ASP A 32 12.02 -7.89 -3.99
CA ASP A 32 13.05 -8.09 -5.01
C ASP A 32 14.12 -7.00 -4.93
N MET A 33 13.69 -5.74 -4.86
CA MET A 33 14.58 -4.59 -4.78
C MET A 33 15.47 -4.62 -3.52
N VAL A 34 14.90 -5.00 -2.38
CA VAL A 34 15.64 -5.15 -1.12
C VAL A 34 16.62 -6.32 -1.19
N ASN A 35 16.21 -7.45 -1.74
CA ASN A 35 17.02 -8.66 -1.89
C ASN A 35 18.20 -8.46 -2.83
N LEU A 36 18.04 -7.63 -3.86
CA LEU A 36 19.15 -7.22 -4.75
C LEU A 36 20.17 -6.31 -4.05
N GLY A 37 19.81 -5.70 -2.92
CA GLY A 37 20.69 -4.82 -2.14
C GLY A 37 21.05 -3.48 -2.82
N THR A 38 20.53 -3.22 -4.02
CA THR A 38 20.96 -2.12 -4.88
C THR A 38 20.45 -0.76 -4.41
N TYR A 39 19.21 -0.70 -3.90
CA TYR A 39 18.51 0.54 -3.55
C TYR A 39 18.39 0.80 -2.04
N LYS A 40 19.04 0.01 -1.18
CA LYS A 40 19.04 0.25 0.28
C LYS A 40 19.88 1.48 0.64
N ALA A 41 19.37 2.36 1.48
CA ALA A 41 20.06 3.49 2.09
C ALA A 41 19.91 3.42 3.62
N GLU A 42 20.68 4.22 4.36
CA GLU A 42 20.65 4.24 5.83
C GLU A 42 19.25 4.54 6.38
N ASN A 43 18.55 5.51 5.78
CA ASN A 43 17.23 5.96 6.20
C ASN A 43 16.09 5.61 5.22
N GLY A 44 16.26 4.54 4.43
CA GLY A 44 15.22 4.07 3.50
C GLY A 44 15.77 3.61 2.16
N PHE A 45 15.24 4.16 1.07
CA PHE A 45 15.63 3.81 -0.29
C PHE A 45 16.39 4.94 -0.98
N LYS A 46 17.36 4.57 -1.82
CA LYS A 46 18.09 5.50 -2.68
C LYS A 46 17.14 6.17 -3.70
N PRO A 47 17.48 7.39 -4.18
CA PRO A 47 16.76 8.01 -5.29
C PRO A 47 16.65 7.06 -6.49
N GLY A 48 15.52 7.12 -7.21
CA GLY A 48 15.27 6.28 -8.38
C GLY A 48 14.62 4.92 -8.08
N TYR A 49 14.49 4.51 -6.81
CA TYR A 49 13.86 3.24 -6.44
C TYR A 49 12.43 3.07 -7.01
N LEU A 50 11.66 4.16 -7.12
CA LEU A 50 10.32 4.13 -7.69
C LEU A 50 10.32 3.74 -9.18
N ASN A 51 11.38 4.10 -9.93
CA ASN A 51 11.49 3.71 -11.34
C ASN A 51 11.80 2.22 -11.46
N PHE A 52 12.66 1.68 -10.60
CA PHE A 52 12.90 0.24 -10.53
C PHE A 52 11.60 -0.52 -10.26
N VAL A 53 10.81 -0.06 -9.29
CA VAL A 53 9.51 -0.66 -8.96
C VAL A 53 8.54 -0.53 -10.14
N GLU A 54 8.49 0.62 -10.82
CA GLU A 54 7.67 0.80 -12.03
C GLU A 54 8.04 -0.20 -13.13
N ASP A 55 9.33 -0.39 -13.39
CA ASP A 55 9.82 -1.31 -14.41
C ASP A 55 9.48 -2.77 -14.07
N LYS A 56 9.64 -3.16 -12.81
CA LYS A 56 9.21 -4.49 -12.33
C LYS A 56 7.71 -4.71 -12.49
N LEU A 57 6.89 -3.71 -12.13
CA LEU A 57 5.44 -3.79 -12.29
C LEU A 57 5.01 -3.79 -13.75
N ARG A 58 5.74 -3.13 -14.65
CA ARG A 58 5.45 -3.17 -16.09
C ARG A 58 5.62 -4.58 -16.67
N VAL A 59 6.58 -5.34 -16.15
CA VAL A 59 6.82 -6.73 -16.53
C VAL A 59 5.76 -7.66 -15.93
N SER A 60 5.45 -7.52 -14.63
CA SER A 60 4.53 -8.43 -13.95
C SER A 60 3.04 -8.11 -14.17
N LEU A 61 2.72 -6.87 -14.48
CA LEU A 61 1.37 -6.36 -14.76
C LEU A 61 1.39 -5.56 -16.08
N PRO A 62 1.50 -6.25 -17.24
CA PRO A 62 1.50 -5.58 -18.53
C PRO A 62 0.23 -4.77 -18.73
N ASN A 63 0.34 -3.62 -19.39
CA ASN A 63 -0.76 -2.68 -19.64
C ASN A 63 -1.44 -2.09 -18.39
N SER A 64 -0.88 -2.30 -17.19
CA SER A 64 -1.40 -1.69 -15.97
C SER A 64 -1.31 -0.16 -15.99
N GLY A 65 -0.39 0.45 -16.73
CA GLY A 65 -0.28 1.91 -16.81
C GLY A 65 0.12 2.58 -15.47
N PHE A 66 0.63 1.80 -14.51
CA PHE A 66 1.19 2.36 -13.29
C PHE A 66 2.42 3.21 -13.60
N LYS A 67 2.55 4.29 -12.85
CA LYS A 67 3.65 5.24 -12.94
C LYS A 67 4.28 5.40 -11.56
N ALA A 68 5.61 5.53 -11.53
CA ALA A 68 6.38 5.81 -10.32
C ALA A 68 5.71 6.91 -9.48
N LYS A 69 5.31 8.00 -10.16
CA LYS A 69 4.45 9.05 -9.61
C LYS A 69 3.27 9.32 -10.55
N PRO A 70 2.05 9.56 -10.02
CA PRO A 70 1.71 9.57 -8.59
C PRO A 70 1.32 8.18 -8.03
N HIS A 71 1.15 7.17 -8.88
CA HIS A 71 0.44 5.93 -8.52
C HIS A 71 1.18 5.08 -7.50
N ILE A 72 2.41 4.68 -7.80
CA ILE A 72 3.20 3.76 -6.97
C ILE A 72 3.58 4.45 -5.65
N GLU A 73 4.09 5.69 -5.72
CA GLU A 73 4.42 6.47 -4.53
C GLU A 73 3.23 6.59 -3.57
N SER A 74 2.04 6.94 -4.10
CA SER A 74 0.84 7.07 -3.27
C SER A 74 0.43 5.75 -2.64
N ARG A 75 0.57 4.63 -3.36
CA ARG A 75 0.18 3.32 -2.82
C ARG A 75 1.13 2.85 -1.73
N ILE A 76 2.44 3.01 -1.92
CA ILE A 76 3.45 2.69 -0.90
C ILE A 76 3.20 3.51 0.38
N LYS A 77 2.91 4.80 0.26
CA LYS A 77 2.56 5.65 1.43
C LYS A 77 1.32 5.14 2.16
N THR A 78 0.31 4.68 1.41
CA THR A 78 -0.92 4.11 1.97
C THR A 78 -0.63 2.82 2.72
N LEU A 79 0.05 1.86 2.07
CA LEU A 79 0.41 0.57 2.68
C LEU A 79 1.29 0.74 3.92
N LYS A 80 2.25 1.67 3.89
CA LYS A 80 3.11 1.96 5.05
C LYS A 80 2.29 2.49 6.23
N ARG A 81 1.35 3.40 5.99
CA ARG A 81 0.46 3.92 7.03
C ARG A 81 -0.42 2.82 7.61
N ASP A 82 -1.05 2.03 6.74
CA ASP A 82 -1.97 0.98 7.17
C ASP A 82 -1.21 -0.12 7.93
N PHE A 83 0.02 -0.46 7.52
CA PHE A 83 0.92 -1.33 8.26
C PHE A 83 1.28 -0.77 9.64
N ASN A 84 1.62 0.53 9.74
CA ASN A 84 1.94 1.13 11.03
C ASN A 84 0.76 1.05 12.01
N ILE A 85 -0.48 1.26 11.54
CA ILE A 85 -1.68 1.09 12.39
C ILE A 85 -1.76 -0.33 12.95
N VAL A 86 -1.58 -1.34 12.09
CA VAL A 86 -1.58 -2.74 12.50
C VAL A 86 -0.42 -3.06 13.45
N TYR A 87 0.77 -2.52 13.17
CA TYR A 87 1.94 -2.70 14.02
C TYR A 87 1.72 -2.09 15.41
N ASP A 88 1.16 -0.89 15.48
CA ASP A 88 0.83 -0.20 16.72
C ASP A 88 -0.26 -0.95 17.49
N MET A 89 -1.26 -1.53 16.83
CA MET A 89 -2.23 -2.41 17.50
C MET A 89 -1.55 -3.61 18.15
N LEU A 90 -0.56 -4.23 17.50
CA LEU A 90 0.08 -5.44 18.01
C LEU A 90 1.19 -5.20 19.04
N ASN A 91 1.89 -4.07 18.95
CA ASN A 91 3.11 -3.80 19.71
C ASN A 91 3.04 -2.51 20.54
N GLY A 92 1.92 -1.79 20.49
CA GLY A 92 1.73 -0.53 21.18
C GLY A 92 1.67 -0.69 22.70
N PRO A 93 2.11 0.33 23.46
CA PRO A 93 2.17 0.26 24.92
C PRO A 93 0.78 0.11 25.59
N ASN A 94 -0.29 0.54 24.91
CA ASN A 94 -1.67 0.53 25.43
C ASN A 94 -2.61 -0.35 24.59
N THR A 95 -2.07 -1.30 23.83
CA THR A 95 -2.85 -2.16 22.92
C THR A 95 -2.74 -3.64 23.30
N SER A 96 -2.52 -3.92 24.58
CA SER A 96 -2.54 -5.27 25.12
C SER A 96 -3.91 -5.92 24.86
N GLY A 97 -3.91 -7.14 24.32
CA GLY A 97 -5.13 -7.89 23.99
C GLY A 97 -5.45 -7.95 22.50
N PHE A 98 -4.76 -7.17 21.66
CA PHE A 98 -4.74 -7.40 20.22
C PHE A 98 -3.78 -8.54 19.87
N GLY A 99 -4.22 -9.40 18.96
CA GLY A 99 -3.44 -10.48 18.37
C GLY A 99 -3.67 -10.56 16.86
N MET A 100 -2.91 -11.43 16.21
CA MET A 100 -3.07 -11.75 14.80
C MET A 100 -3.61 -13.17 14.66
N ASP A 101 -4.71 -13.35 13.92
CA ASP A 101 -5.17 -14.68 13.50
C ASP A 101 -4.21 -15.20 12.40
N PRO A 102 -3.44 -16.27 12.65
CA PRO A 102 -2.46 -16.76 11.69
C PRO A 102 -3.08 -17.41 10.45
N ILE A 103 -4.35 -17.81 10.51
CA ILE A 103 -5.08 -18.46 9.42
C ILE A 103 -5.79 -17.40 8.58
N LYS A 104 -6.56 -16.52 9.22
CA LYS A 104 -7.35 -15.48 8.55
C LYS A 104 -6.53 -14.25 8.18
N LYS A 105 -5.30 -14.12 8.71
CA LYS A 105 -4.40 -12.97 8.50
C LYS A 105 -5.05 -11.64 8.86
N CYS A 106 -5.82 -11.62 9.96
CA CYS A 106 -6.52 -10.45 10.43
C CYS A 106 -6.26 -10.17 11.91
N ILE A 107 -6.46 -8.92 12.31
CA ILE A 107 -6.35 -8.51 13.72
C ILE A 107 -7.57 -9.02 14.49
N VAL A 108 -7.31 -9.62 15.63
CA VAL A 108 -8.32 -10.18 16.54
C VAL A 108 -8.10 -9.64 17.94
N ALA A 109 -9.20 -9.36 18.63
CA ALA A 109 -9.21 -8.96 20.03
C ALA A 109 -10.61 -9.20 20.60
N GLU A 110 -10.73 -9.22 21.92
CA GLU A 110 -12.02 -9.21 22.59
C GLU A 110 -12.78 -7.90 22.32
N LYS A 111 -14.11 -7.94 22.38
CA LYS A 111 -14.94 -6.75 22.13
C LYS A 111 -14.54 -5.57 23.04
N ALA A 112 -14.25 -5.82 24.31
CA ALA A 112 -13.86 -4.77 25.25
C ALA A 112 -12.55 -4.06 24.85
N VAL A 113 -11.60 -4.80 24.26
CA VAL A 113 -10.34 -4.24 23.74
C VAL A 113 -10.62 -3.34 22.53
N TRP A 114 -11.49 -3.77 21.61
CA TRP A 114 -11.94 -2.94 20.48
C TRP A 114 -12.67 -1.67 20.95
N ASP A 115 -13.58 -1.81 21.91
CA ASP A 115 -14.35 -0.68 22.45
C ASP A 115 -13.41 0.36 23.10
N SER A 116 -12.40 -0.08 23.86
CA SER A 116 -11.42 0.82 24.49
C SER A 116 -10.49 1.50 23.47
N TYR A 117 -10.16 0.84 22.36
CA TYR A 117 -9.27 1.39 21.34
C TYR A 117 -9.93 2.48 20.49
N LEU A 118 -11.26 2.41 20.33
CA LEU A 118 -12.03 3.33 19.48
C LEU A 118 -12.56 4.58 20.21
N GLN A 119 -12.30 4.70 21.52
CA GLN A 119 -12.61 5.90 22.32
C GLN A 119 -11.60 7.01 22.08
#